data_AF-A0A2E8UPU1-F1
#
_entry.id   AF-A0A2E8UPU1-F1
#
_cell.length_a   1.000
_cell.length_b   1.000
_cell.length_c   1.000
_cell.angle_alpha   90.00
_cell.angle_beta   90.00
_cell.angle_gamma   90.00
#
_symmetry.space_group_name_H-M   'P 1'
#
loop_
_entity.id
_entity.type
_entity.pdbx_description
1 polymer ?
#
loop_
_entity_poly.entity_id
_entity_poly.type
_entity_poly.pdbx_seq_one_letter_code
_entity_poly.pdbx_strand_id
1 'polypeptide(L)'
;MFNSENKNSDITLCIFPHLQEFLVIDTRSGKDKLDENSVFSLSLNKLLDNKFHNNLTDEFSKLIRTDDIDFMKLISLPQKIEKIVRNEIIKIIINEVGISQNNLSQVGIIFFNKEIIKLSKEQLKNALLEIFSDKTHDFFIENLTNKIMNLIKLEIDFVKNNYKSNIESIINENDESYITLWKKGS
;
A
#
# COMPACT_ATOMS: atom_id res chain seq x y z
N MET A 1 -1.13 -11.56 -8.23
CA MET A 1 -2.27 -12.46 -8.48
C MET A 1 -3.51 -11.77 -7.94
N PHE A 2 -4.42 -11.29 -8.80
CA PHE A 2 -5.65 -10.63 -8.34
C PHE A 2 -6.52 -11.69 -7.65
N ASN A 3 -6.52 -11.72 -6.32
CA ASN A 3 -7.29 -12.72 -5.58
C ASN A 3 -8.80 -12.44 -5.72
N SER A 4 -9.57 -13.51 -5.91
CA SER A 4 -11.04 -13.51 -6.03
C SER A 4 -11.76 -12.92 -4.82
N GLU A 5 -11.08 -12.80 -3.67
CA GLU A 5 -11.60 -12.15 -2.46
C GLU A 5 -11.91 -10.67 -2.67
N ASN A 6 -11.25 -10.01 -3.63
CA ASN A 6 -11.49 -8.59 -3.95
C ASN A 6 -12.79 -8.34 -4.74
N LYS A 7 -13.40 -9.36 -5.37
CA LYS A 7 -14.63 -9.17 -6.17
C LYS A 7 -15.81 -8.67 -5.33
N ASN A 8 -15.87 -9.10 -4.07
CA ASN A 8 -16.96 -8.75 -3.15
C ASN A 8 -16.66 -7.51 -2.31
N SER A 9 -15.50 -6.88 -2.48
CA SER A 9 -15.14 -5.67 -1.74
C SER A 9 -15.89 -4.46 -2.27
N ASP A 10 -16.44 -3.64 -1.38
CA ASP A 10 -17.10 -2.39 -1.74
C ASP A 10 -16.09 -1.25 -1.93
N ILE A 11 -14.94 -1.36 -1.28
CA ILE A 11 -13.82 -0.43 -1.41
C ILE A 11 -12.59 -1.19 -1.84
N THR A 12 -11.89 -0.68 -2.84
CA THR A 12 -10.64 -1.26 -3.30
C THR A 12 -9.50 -0.26 -3.22
N LEU A 13 -8.41 -0.66 -2.57
CA LEU A 13 -7.18 0.11 -2.47
C LEU A 13 -6.18 -0.39 -3.53
N CYS A 14 -5.76 0.48 -4.44
CA CYS A 14 -4.71 0.17 -5.41
C CYS A 14 -3.40 0.79 -4.94
N ILE A 15 -2.50 -0.06 -4.45
CA ILE A 15 -1.22 0.35 -3.86
C ILE A 15 -0.09 0.19 -4.88
N PHE A 16 0.68 1.27 -5.06
CA PHE A 16 1.90 1.32 -5.85
C PHE A 16 3.08 1.41 -4.88
N PRO A 17 3.92 0.37 -4.77
CA PRO A 17 4.87 0.21 -3.68
C PRO A 17 5.82 1.39 -3.45
N HIS A 18 6.17 2.13 -4.50
CA HIS A 18 7.15 3.20 -4.41
C HIS A 18 6.56 4.60 -4.58
N LEU A 19 5.25 4.73 -4.82
CA LEU A 19 4.60 6.03 -4.90
C LEU A 19 4.16 6.51 -3.52
N GLN A 20 4.15 7.83 -3.33
CA GLN A 20 3.63 8.46 -2.11
C GLN A 20 2.11 8.59 -2.10
N GLU A 21 1.43 8.09 -3.13
CA GLU A 21 -0.01 8.11 -3.26
C GLU A 21 -0.55 6.74 -3.66
N PHE A 22 -1.75 6.42 -3.20
CA PHE A 22 -2.48 5.23 -3.62
C PHE A 22 -3.91 5.62 -4.02
N LEU A 23 -4.50 4.80 -4.87
CA LEU A 23 -5.84 5.04 -5.39
C LEU A 23 -6.87 4.31 -4.53
N VAL A 24 -7.97 4.98 -4.21
CA VAL A 24 -9.15 4.38 -3.59
C VAL A 24 -10.27 4.35 -4.62
N ILE A 25 -10.88 3.19 -4.78
CA ILE A 25 -12.08 2.97 -5.59
C ILE A 25 -13.21 2.63 -4.63
N ASP A 26 -14.19 3.52 -4.50
CA ASP A 26 -15.36 3.35 -3.66
C ASP A 26 -16.58 3.00 -4.51
N THR A 27 -17.05 1.77 -4.38
CA THR A 27 -18.21 1.23 -5.11
C THR A 27 -19.47 1.12 -4.25
N ARG A 28 -19.43 1.61 -2.99
CA ARG A 28 -20.57 1.51 -2.04
C ARG A 28 -21.84 2.18 -2.53
N SER A 29 -21.73 3.22 -3.36
CA SER A 29 -22.85 4.01 -3.87
C SER A 29 -23.71 3.28 -4.91
N GLY A 30 -23.27 2.10 -5.37
CA GLY A 30 -23.95 1.30 -6.39
C GLY A 30 -23.74 1.84 -7.81
N LYS A 31 -24.05 0.99 -8.80
CA LYS A 31 -23.72 1.19 -10.22
C LYS A 31 -24.25 2.51 -10.80
N ASP A 32 -25.40 2.97 -10.33
CA ASP A 32 -26.09 4.17 -10.85
C ASP A 32 -25.51 5.50 -10.34
N LYS A 33 -24.60 5.46 -9.35
CA LYS A 33 -24.00 6.66 -8.71
C LYS A 33 -22.47 6.61 -8.70
N LEU A 34 -21.88 5.68 -9.44
CA LEU A 34 -20.43 5.60 -9.59
C LEU A 34 -19.97 6.60 -10.64
N ASP A 35 -19.29 7.64 -10.18
CA ASP A 35 -18.77 8.74 -10.99
C ASP A 35 -17.27 8.94 -10.71
N GLU A 36 -16.68 10.03 -11.20
CA GLU A 36 -15.26 10.32 -10.96
C GLU A 36 -14.93 10.53 -9.47
N ASN A 37 -15.91 10.90 -8.64
CA ASN A 37 -15.72 11.09 -7.19
C ASN A 37 -15.60 9.76 -6.44
N SER A 38 -16.05 8.66 -7.05
CA SER A 38 -15.81 7.30 -6.56
C SER A 38 -14.33 6.87 -6.66
N VAL A 39 -13.47 7.66 -7.33
CA VAL A 39 -12.05 7.33 -7.53
C VAL A 39 -11.14 8.48 -7.12
N PHE A 40 -10.63 8.43 -5.90
CA PHE A 40 -9.77 9.47 -5.33
C PHE A 40 -8.37 8.97 -4.99
N SER A 41 -7.39 9.88 -5.04
CA SER A 41 -6.01 9.62 -4.63
C SER A 41 -5.83 10.02 -3.18
N LEU A 42 -5.20 9.17 -2.36
CA LEU A 42 -4.80 9.49 -1.00
C LEU A 42 -3.27 9.54 -0.93
N SER A 43 -2.74 10.60 -0.33
CA SER A 43 -1.31 10.76 -0.09
C SER A 43 -0.92 10.18 1.26
N LEU A 44 0.17 9.40 1.28
CA LEU A 44 0.77 8.88 2.52
C LEU A 44 1.14 10.01 3.49
N ASN A 45 1.53 11.19 3.00
CA ASN A 45 1.89 12.32 3.85
C ASN A 45 0.73 12.84 4.70
N LYS A 46 -0.52 12.64 4.24
CA LYS A 46 -1.72 12.99 5.01
C LYS A 46 -2.05 11.92 6.06
N LEU A 47 -1.67 10.67 5.80
CA LEU A 47 -1.97 9.54 6.69
C LEU A 47 -0.90 9.34 7.76
N LEU A 48 0.36 9.64 7.44
CA LEU A 48 1.51 9.54 8.34
C LEU A 48 1.74 10.87 9.05
N ASP A 49 0.69 11.39 9.68
CA ASP A 49 0.73 12.66 10.39
C ASP A 49 1.26 12.49 11.83
N ASN A 50 1.33 13.60 12.58
CA ASN A 50 1.77 13.56 13.99
C ASN A 50 0.91 12.64 14.85
N LYS A 51 -0.38 12.46 14.53
CA LYS A 51 -1.28 11.58 15.27
C LYS A 51 -0.90 10.12 15.06
N PHE A 52 -0.60 9.71 13.82
CA PHE A 52 -0.04 8.38 13.53
C PHE A 52 1.23 8.13 14.35
N HIS A 53 2.18 9.06 14.30
CA HIS A 53 3.46 8.92 14.99
C HIS A 53 3.27 8.79 16.51
N ASN A 54 2.46 9.65 17.11
CA ASN A 54 2.18 9.59 18.55
C ASN A 54 1.52 8.26 18.96
N ASN A 55 0.51 7.81 18.22
CA ASN A 55 -0.15 6.53 18.49
C ASN A 55 0.83 5.36 18.42
N LEU A 56 1.70 5.35 17.41
CA LEU A 56 2.70 4.30 17.23
C LEU A 56 3.70 4.29 18.39
N THR A 57 4.19 5.46 18.77
CA THR A 57 5.13 5.62 19.90
C THR A 57 4.49 5.20 21.22
N ASP A 58 3.22 5.49 21.44
CA ASP A 58 2.49 5.07 22.64
C ASP A 58 2.34 3.56 22.72
N GLU A 59 1.93 2.91 21.63
CA GLU A 59 1.79 1.44 21.58
C GLU A 59 3.14 0.73 21.73
N PHE A 60 4.18 1.25 21.11
CA PHE A 60 5.54 0.76 21.27
C PHE A 60 6.04 0.92 22.71
N SER A 61 5.77 2.07 23.34
CA SER A 61 6.15 2.34 24.73
C SER A 61 5.45 1.39 25.69
N LYS A 62 4.15 1.11 25.49
CA LYS A 62 3.41 0.11 26.27
C LYS A 62 4.00 -1.29 26.13
N LEU A 63 4.44 -1.64 24.92
CA LEU A 63 5.02 -2.95 24.64
C LEU A 63 6.33 -3.19 25.40
N ILE A 64 7.17 -2.16 25.55
CA ILE A 64 8.50 -2.25 26.18
C ILE A 64 8.48 -1.95 27.69
N ARG A 65 7.51 -1.18 28.19
CA ARG A 65 7.38 -0.89 29.64
C ARG A 65 6.75 -2.02 30.44
N THR A 66 6.69 -3.25 29.93
CA THR A 66 6.19 -4.39 30.70
C THR A 66 7.26 -4.86 31.68
N ASP A 67 6.90 -4.94 32.98
CA ASP A 67 7.84 -5.30 34.07
C ASP A 67 8.38 -6.75 33.99
N ASP A 68 7.83 -7.58 33.10
CA ASP A 68 8.17 -9.00 32.90
C ASP A 68 8.85 -9.27 31.53
N ILE A 69 9.84 -8.49 31.11
CA ILE A 69 10.54 -8.77 29.84
C ILE A 69 11.58 -9.89 30.03
N ASP A 70 11.35 -11.02 29.35
CA ASP A 70 12.32 -12.12 29.19
C ASP A 70 12.92 -12.13 27.77
N PHE A 71 13.97 -12.93 27.56
CA PHE A 71 14.62 -13.06 26.24
C PHE A 71 13.67 -13.54 25.13
N MET A 72 12.68 -14.38 25.44
CA MET A 72 11.71 -14.84 24.46
C MET A 72 10.79 -13.70 24.00
N LYS A 73 10.39 -12.82 24.93
CA LYS A 73 9.63 -11.61 24.63
C LYS A 73 10.45 -10.63 23.79
N LEU A 74 11.75 -10.48 24.05
CA LEU A 74 12.66 -9.69 23.20
C LEU A 74 12.76 -10.24 21.78
N ILE A 75 12.93 -11.57 21.63
CA ILE A 75 12.98 -12.22 20.31
C ILE A 75 11.66 -12.06 19.55
N SER A 76 10.51 -12.04 20.26
CA SER A 76 9.19 -11.81 19.66
C SER A 76 8.90 -10.34 19.30
N LEU A 77 9.73 -9.40 19.78
CA LEU A 77 9.44 -7.97 19.70
C LEU A 77 9.32 -7.44 18.26
N PRO A 78 10.21 -7.81 17.30
CA PRO A 78 10.10 -7.33 15.91
C PRO A 78 8.74 -7.66 15.27
N GLN A 79 8.24 -8.89 15.46
CA GLN A 79 6.94 -9.32 14.93
C GLN A 79 5.78 -8.54 15.56
N LYS A 80 5.88 -8.23 16.86
CA LYS A 80 4.85 -7.43 17.55
C LYS A 80 4.85 -5.98 17.06
N ILE A 81 6.03 -5.40 16.82
CA ILE A 81 6.17 -4.04 16.25
C ILE A 81 5.57 -4.00 14.85
N GLU A 82 5.91 -4.97 14.00
CA GLU A 82 5.34 -5.08 12.64
C GLU A 82 3.82 -5.13 12.68
N LYS A 83 3.24 -5.92 13.61
CA LYS A 83 1.80 -6.00 13.81
C LYS A 83 1.19 -4.66 14.25
N ILE A 84 1.85 -3.92 15.16
CA ILE A 84 1.39 -2.60 15.61
C ILE A 84 1.38 -1.62 14.43
N VAL A 85 2.50 -1.51 13.70
CA VAL A 85 2.63 -0.64 12.53
C VAL A 85 1.53 -0.95 11.51
N ARG A 86 1.34 -2.23 11.17
CA ARG A 86 0.31 -2.67 10.23
C ARG A 86 -1.09 -2.28 10.68
N ASN A 87 -1.41 -2.51 11.96
CA ASN A 87 -2.73 -2.20 12.50
C ASN A 87 -3.03 -0.71 12.49
N GLU A 88 -2.05 0.14 12.85
CA GLU A 88 -2.24 1.60 12.84
C GLU A 88 -2.40 2.14 11.42
N ILE A 89 -1.63 1.64 10.45
CA ILE A 89 -1.79 2.00 9.03
C ILE A 89 -3.20 1.65 8.56
N ILE A 90 -3.68 0.43 8.84
CA ILE A 90 -5.03 -0.02 8.45
C ILE A 90 -6.10 0.88 9.07
N LYS A 91 -6.00 1.18 10.37
CA LYS A 91 -6.97 2.05 11.06
C LYS A 91 -7.06 3.43 10.43
N ILE A 92 -5.92 4.02 10.07
CA ILE A 92 -5.91 5.35 9.46
C ILE A 92 -6.53 5.33 8.07
N ILE A 93 -6.17 4.35 7.23
CA ILE A 93 -6.77 4.20 5.90
C ILE A 93 -8.31 4.05 6.02
N ILE A 94 -8.79 3.26 6.98
CA ILE A 94 -10.22 3.06 7.24
C ILE A 94 -10.93 4.35 7.64
N ASN A 95 -10.33 5.11 8.55
CA ASN A 95 -10.88 6.38 8.99
C ASN A 95 -11.01 7.35 7.81
N GLU A 96 -9.99 7.39 6.96
CA GLU A 96 -9.95 8.33 5.83
C GLU A 96 -10.91 7.96 4.69
N VAL A 97 -11.16 6.66 4.50
CA VAL A 97 -12.18 6.18 3.56
C VAL A 97 -13.60 6.18 4.18
N GLY A 98 -13.70 6.42 5.49
CA GLY A 98 -14.98 6.49 6.21
C GLY A 98 -15.67 5.12 6.31
N ILE A 99 -14.91 4.07 6.59
CA ILE A 99 -15.44 2.71 6.80
C ILE A 99 -15.55 2.49 8.31
N SER A 100 -16.64 1.88 8.78
CA SER A 100 -16.71 1.42 10.17
C SER A 100 -15.72 0.26 10.39
N GLN A 101 -14.98 0.27 11.50
CA GLN A 101 -13.98 -0.77 11.82
C GLN A 101 -14.54 -2.21 11.83
N ASN A 102 -15.87 -2.38 11.96
CA ASN A 102 -16.53 -3.69 11.92
C ASN A 102 -16.71 -4.28 10.51
N ASN A 103 -16.47 -3.49 9.45
CA ASN A 103 -16.70 -3.87 8.05
C ASN A 103 -15.41 -4.03 7.25
N LEU A 104 -14.32 -4.41 7.92
CA LEU A 104 -12.99 -4.65 7.32
C LEU A 104 -13.02 -5.62 6.13
N SER A 105 -13.92 -6.59 6.14
CA SER A 105 -14.14 -7.57 5.07
C SER A 105 -14.64 -6.96 3.76
N GLN A 106 -15.05 -5.69 3.75
CA GLN A 106 -15.48 -4.96 2.56
C GLN A 106 -14.32 -4.24 1.85
N VAL A 107 -13.09 -4.31 2.38
CA VAL A 107 -11.90 -3.66 1.78
C VAL A 107 -11.06 -4.66 1.01
N GLY A 108 -10.94 -4.45 -0.28
CA GLY A 108 -10.05 -5.18 -1.18
C GLY A 108 -8.73 -4.42 -1.36
N ILE A 109 -7.64 -5.15 -1.52
CA ILE A 109 -6.31 -4.55 -1.77
C ILE A 109 -5.75 -5.14 -3.06
N ILE A 110 -5.40 -4.27 -3.99
CA ILE A 110 -4.68 -4.60 -5.21
C ILE A 110 -3.28 -4.01 -5.10
N PHE A 111 -2.29 -4.89 -5.03
CA PHE A 111 -0.89 -4.49 -4.91
C PHE A 111 -0.20 -4.59 -6.28
N PHE A 112 0.16 -3.45 -6.86
CA PHE A 112 0.79 -3.37 -8.19
C PHE A 112 2.29 -3.66 -8.10
N ASN A 113 2.65 -4.94 -8.01
CA ASN A 113 4.04 -5.39 -7.95
C ASN A 113 4.67 -5.56 -9.35
N LYS A 114 5.95 -5.97 -9.39
CA LYS A 114 6.75 -6.17 -10.62
C LYS A 114 6.10 -7.02 -11.71
N GLU A 115 5.19 -7.92 -11.36
CA GLU A 115 4.48 -8.76 -12.34
C GLU A 115 3.28 -8.04 -12.93
N ILE A 116 2.51 -7.34 -12.10
CA ILE A 116 1.31 -6.60 -12.49
C ILE A 116 1.68 -5.34 -13.29
N ILE A 117 2.84 -4.75 -13.01
CA ILE A 117 3.40 -3.62 -13.75
C ILE A 117 3.68 -3.95 -15.23
N LYS A 118 3.84 -5.23 -15.58
CA LYS A 118 4.07 -5.67 -16.98
C LYS A 118 2.79 -5.84 -17.79
N LEU A 119 1.61 -5.67 -17.18
CA LEU A 119 0.33 -5.85 -17.87
C LEU A 119 0.16 -4.81 -18.98
N SER A 120 -0.37 -5.27 -20.11
CA SER A 120 -0.84 -4.35 -21.15
C SER A 120 -2.11 -3.65 -20.68
N LYS A 121 -2.42 -2.49 -21.30
CA LYS A 121 -3.67 -1.76 -21.04
C LYS A 121 -4.90 -2.65 -21.20
N GLU A 122 -4.92 -3.50 -22.22
CA GLU A 122 -6.02 -4.45 -22.48
C GLU A 122 -6.14 -5.52 -21.37
N GLN A 123 -5.01 -6.06 -20.91
CA GLN A 123 -5.01 -7.04 -19.82
C GLN A 123 -5.49 -6.42 -18.50
N LEU A 124 -5.07 -5.19 -18.20
CA LEU A 124 -5.53 -4.46 -17.04
C LEU A 124 -7.03 -4.16 -17.14
N LYS A 125 -7.51 -3.69 -18.29
CA LYS A 125 -8.92 -3.43 -18.54
C LYS A 125 -9.77 -4.67 -18.31
N ASN A 126 -9.35 -5.82 -18.86
CA ASN A 126 -10.05 -7.09 -18.67
C ASN A 126 -10.07 -7.52 -17.19
N ALA A 127 -8.97 -7.35 -16.47
CA ALA A 127 -8.92 -7.64 -15.04
C ALA A 127 -9.85 -6.72 -14.22
N LEU A 128 -9.90 -5.43 -14.55
CA LEU A 128 -10.81 -4.48 -13.89
C LEU A 128 -12.28 -4.78 -14.23
N LEU A 129 -12.59 -5.15 -15.47
CA LEU A 129 -13.91 -5.63 -15.84
C LEU A 129 -14.29 -6.85 -15.00
N GLU A 130 -13.40 -7.82 -14.83
CA GLU A 130 -13.70 -9.01 -14.02
C GLU A 130 -14.00 -8.71 -12.55
N ILE A 131 -13.43 -7.63 -12.00
CA ILE A 131 -13.60 -7.22 -10.60
C ILE A 131 -14.82 -6.31 -10.41
N PHE A 132 -15.12 -5.47 -11.39
CA PHE A 132 -16.06 -4.36 -11.26
C PHE A 132 -17.22 -4.37 -12.28
N SER A 133 -17.33 -5.36 -13.17
CA SER A 133 -18.37 -5.45 -14.22
C SER A 133 -19.79 -5.30 -13.67
N ASP A 134 -20.03 -5.92 -12.53
CA ASP A 134 -21.35 -5.99 -11.92
C ASP A 134 -21.68 -4.69 -11.17
N LYS A 135 -20.64 -3.89 -10.90
CA LYS A 135 -20.70 -2.69 -10.07
C LYS A 135 -20.59 -1.40 -10.86
N THR A 136 -20.14 -1.39 -12.11
CA THR A 136 -19.75 -0.15 -12.82
C THR A 136 -20.08 -0.16 -14.32
N HIS A 137 -20.03 1.02 -14.96
CA HIS A 137 -20.19 1.18 -16.42
C HIS A 137 -18.86 1.12 -17.17
N ASP A 138 -18.88 0.68 -18.42
CA ASP A 138 -17.67 0.52 -19.26
C ASP A 138 -16.84 1.81 -19.42
N PHE A 139 -17.50 2.97 -19.48
CA PHE A 139 -16.83 4.27 -19.55
C PHE A 139 -16.00 4.57 -18.29
N PHE A 140 -16.53 4.22 -17.11
CA PHE A 140 -15.81 4.36 -15.84
C PHE A 140 -14.58 3.44 -15.81
N ILE A 141 -14.71 2.21 -16.32
CA ILE A 141 -13.59 1.26 -16.39
C ILE A 141 -12.50 1.76 -17.34
N GLU A 142 -12.84 2.34 -18.47
CA GLU A 142 -11.86 2.92 -19.39
C GLU A 142 -11.06 4.07 -18.72
N ASN A 143 -11.76 4.99 -18.05
CA ASN A 143 -11.13 6.09 -17.31
C ASN A 143 -10.25 5.58 -16.17
N LEU A 144 -10.74 4.61 -15.39
CA LEU A 144 -9.99 3.98 -14.31
C LEU A 144 -8.73 3.27 -14.84
N THR A 145 -8.87 2.54 -15.95
CA THR A 145 -7.75 1.87 -16.62
C THR A 145 -6.69 2.89 -17.02
N ASN A 146 -7.07 4.02 -17.63
CA ASN A 146 -6.13 5.08 -17.99
C ASN A 146 -5.41 5.66 -16.76
N LYS A 147 -6.15 5.92 -15.67
CA LYS A 147 -5.59 6.46 -14.42
C LYS A 147 -4.58 5.50 -13.79
N ILE A 148 -4.94 4.21 -13.68
CA ILE A 148 -4.05 3.17 -13.15
C ILE A 148 -2.83 3.00 -14.06
N MET A 149 -2.98 3.00 -15.39
CA MET A 149 -1.84 2.91 -16.31
C MET A 149 -0.85 4.06 -16.15
N ASN A 150 -1.33 5.27 -15.88
CA ASN A 150 -0.44 6.41 -15.61
C ASN A 150 0.34 6.22 -14.30
N LEU A 151 -0.31 5.70 -13.25
CA LEU A 151 0.36 5.38 -11.98
C LEU A 151 1.38 4.24 -12.14
N ILE A 152 1.06 3.21 -12.94
CA ILE A 152 2.02 2.14 -13.28
C ILE A 152 3.25 2.71 -14.00
N LYS A 153 3.07 3.66 -14.93
CA LYS A 153 4.21 4.31 -15.60
C LYS A 153 5.09 5.07 -14.60
N LEU A 154 4.48 5.85 -13.71
CA LEU A 154 5.21 6.59 -12.67
C LEU A 154 5.98 5.63 -11.75
N GLU A 155 5.39 4.51 -11.37
CA GLU A 155 6.03 3.46 -10.58
C GLU A 155 7.24 2.84 -11.33
N ILE A 156 7.10 2.55 -12.63
CA ILE A 156 8.20 2.05 -13.47
C ILE A 156 9.34 3.07 -13.53
N ASP A 157 9.01 4.33 -13.78
CA ASP A 157 9.99 5.39 -13.95
C ASP A 157 10.72 5.68 -12.63
N PHE A 158 10.01 5.65 -11.49
CA PHE A 158 10.61 5.74 -10.16
C PHE A 158 11.63 4.62 -9.94
N VAL A 159 11.25 3.37 -10.22
CA VAL A 159 12.15 2.22 -10.05
C VAL A 159 13.37 2.34 -10.96
N LYS A 160 13.20 2.72 -12.23
CA LYS A 160 14.31 2.88 -13.18
C LYS A 160 15.28 3.99 -12.76
N ASN A 161 14.75 5.14 -12.38
CA ASN A 161 15.57 6.30 -12.01
C ASN A 161 16.39 6.02 -10.75
N ASN A 162 15.78 5.38 -9.75
CA ASN A 162 16.47 5.04 -8.51
C ASN A 162 17.43 3.86 -8.64
N TYR A 163 17.15 2.87 -9.50
CA TYR A 163 18.14 1.84 -9.83
C TYR A 163 19.36 2.43 -10.54
N LYS A 164 19.14 3.37 -11.47
CA LYS A 164 20.23 4.02 -12.20
C LYS A 164 21.07 4.91 -11.28
N SER A 165 20.43 5.72 -10.44
CA SER A 165 21.13 6.56 -9.46
C SER A 165 21.90 5.74 -8.41
N ASN A 166 21.34 4.60 -7.96
CA ASN A 166 22.03 3.73 -6.99
C ASN A 166 23.27 3.05 -7.60
N ILE A 167 23.22 2.65 -8.87
CA ILE A 167 24.40 2.09 -9.54
C ILE A 167 25.44 3.19 -9.80
N GLU A 168 25.01 4.38 -10.23
CA GLU A 168 25.90 5.52 -10.40
C GLU A 168 26.51 5.97 -9.07
N SER A 169 25.79 5.91 -7.94
CA SER A 169 26.33 6.22 -6.61
C SER A 169 27.24 5.13 -6.05
N ILE A 170 27.01 3.86 -6.39
CA ILE A 170 27.92 2.75 -6.04
C ILE A 170 29.22 2.83 -6.85
N ILE A 171 29.16 3.36 -8.07
CA ILE A 171 30.32 3.47 -8.97
C ILE A 171 31.10 4.79 -8.74
N ASN A 172 30.45 5.88 -8.33
CA ASN A 172 31.03 7.23 -8.23
C ASN A 172 31.50 7.64 -6.81
N GLU A 173 32.24 6.76 -6.12
CA GLU A 173 33.17 7.10 -5.00
C GLU A 173 32.66 7.15 -3.54
N ASN A 174 33.45 6.50 -2.66
CA ASN A 174 33.80 6.90 -1.28
C ASN A 174 32.76 6.82 -0.14
N ASP A 175 32.18 5.65 0.13
CA ASP A 175 31.51 5.39 1.41
C ASP A 175 32.37 4.50 2.32
N GLU A 176 33.20 5.13 3.17
CA GLU A 176 33.81 4.54 4.37
C GLU A 176 32.76 4.26 5.49
N SER A 177 31.47 4.09 5.15
CA SER A 177 30.38 4.01 6.12
C SER A 177 29.77 2.62 6.29
N TYR A 178 30.42 1.56 5.78
CA TYR A 178 30.01 0.18 6.02
C TYR A 178 30.92 -0.53 7.03
N ILE A 179 30.74 -0.20 8.31
CA ILE A 179 30.95 -1.19 9.39
C ILE A 179 29.65 -1.99 9.50
N THR A 180 29.58 -3.12 8.79
CA THR A 180 28.56 -4.13 9.08
C THR A 180 28.98 -4.94 10.30
N LEU A 181 28.22 -4.83 11.38
CA LEU A 181 28.28 -5.65 12.61
C LEU A 181 28.11 -7.17 12.39
N TRP A 182 28.05 -7.64 11.14
CA TRP A 182 27.70 -9.01 10.77
C TRP A 182 28.68 -9.66 9.78
N LYS A 183 29.95 -9.26 9.75
CA LYS A 183 30.99 -10.13 9.19
C LYS A 183 31.14 -11.34 10.12
N LYS A 184 30.48 -12.45 9.77
CA LYS A 184 30.85 -13.77 10.31
C LYS A 184 32.32 -13.98 9.98
N GLY A 185 33.13 -14.13 11.02
CA GLY A 185 34.52 -14.56 10.88
C GLY A 185 34.56 -15.91 10.18
N SER A 186 35.39 -15.98 9.16
CA SER A 186 36.07 -17.19 8.71
C SER A 186 37.53 -16.84 8.58
#